data_AF-D1PKH1-F1
#
_entry.id   AF-D1PKH1-F1
#
_cell.length_a   1.000
_cell.length_b   1.000
_cell.length_c   1.000
_cell.angle_alpha   90.00
_cell.angle_beta   90.00
_cell.angle_gamma   90.00
#
_symmetry.space_group_name_H-M   'P 1'
#
loop_
_entity.id
_entity.type
_entity.pdbx_description
1 polymer ?
#
loop_
_entity_poly.entity_id
_entity_poly.type
_entity_poly.pdbx_seq_one_letter_code
_entity_poly.pdbx_strand_id
1 'polypeptide(L)'
;MNPFEEKPSRKAGEFQSWKSLYPKAYCKDETDAYTKVRIILMTGAEYEAVWFGHQFHRHCTDNDLRRELAVARRQEQQQQHQLAYLKPADETQLETTITYEQLAVDLTAILAQRDPDPYVVKALNFALLEDFDHLYRYADLLEMEQGIQAERLVGGYTEIMPGRPTIAHHRHPVDSVRRACNFKKADLLTMLDTCIITAAEQQTMNYYMNLGAFYPNDLGRRLYQEIGMVEEEHVTQYGALMDPSCTWLENLLLHEYNECYLYWSCFETETDDHVKKIWERYFDMEVGHLHKAAKLLQKYEDKEWQEVLPQGEFPELLRFEPQIDYVRKVLKNTVELTAGGEDYLPVDQIAPDSPFFRYQEAVNKGGPEAVPSHKIIWSYQEKNGEDYRYQTKKHPVPALADRTADNTQLGRMPETAKN
;
A
#
# COMPACT_ATOMS: atom_id res chain seq x y z
N MET A 1 -11.44 7.95 -20.86
CA MET A 1 -11.07 9.38 -20.85
C MET A 1 -9.57 9.46 -21.13
N ASN A 2 -9.11 10.44 -21.91
CA ASN A 2 -7.69 10.64 -22.19
C ASN A 2 -7.22 11.98 -21.57
N PRO A 3 -6.44 11.99 -20.48
CA PRO A 3 -6.03 13.22 -19.81
C PRO A 3 -5.13 14.12 -20.68
N PHE A 4 -4.48 13.58 -21.71
CA PHE A 4 -3.72 14.39 -22.68
C PHE A 4 -4.62 15.24 -23.60
N GLU A 5 -5.90 14.87 -23.73
CA GLU A 5 -6.90 15.61 -24.52
C GLU A 5 -7.71 16.61 -23.67
N GLU A 6 -7.68 16.45 -22.35
CA GLU A 6 -8.31 17.35 -21.41
C GLU A 6 -7.58 18.69 -21.34
N LYS A 7 -8.32 19.77 -21.03
CA LYS A 7 -7.76 21.11 -20.90
C LYS A 7 -7.76 21.51 -19.43
N PRO A 8 -6.59 21.67 -18.80
CA PRO A 8 -6.54 22.09 -17.41
C PRO A 8 -7.14 23.48 -17.28
N SER A 9 -7.85 23.72 -16.18
CA SER A 9 -8.41 25.02 -15.90
C SER A 9 -7.29 26.04 -15.70
N ARG A 10 -7.63 27.33 -15.79
CA ARG A 10 -6.66 28.40 -15.50
C ARG A 10 -6.12 28.33 -14.07
N LYS A 11 -6.85 27.69 -13.15
CA LYS A 11 -6.49 27.58 -11.74
C LYS A 11 -5.57 26.40 -11.44
N ALA A 12 -5.42 25.45 -12.36
CA ALA A 12 -4.54 24.28 -12.21
C ALA A 12 -3.10 24.67 -11.85
N GLY A 13 -2.62 25.81 -12.37
CA GLY A 13 -1.27 26.33 -12.09
C GLY A 13 -1.16 27.30 -10.90
N GLU A 14 -2.24 27.55 -10.15
CA GLU A 14 -2.27 28.55 -9.07
C GLU A 14 -1.94 27.93 -7.71
N PHE A 15 -1.12 28.62 -6.91
CA PHE A 15 -0.87 28.22 -5.52
C PHE A 15 -2.05 28.56 -4.61
N GLN A 16 -2.34 27.65 -3.67
CA GLN A 16 -3.40 27.84 -2.68
C GLN A 16 -2.95 28.72 -1.50
N SER A 17 -3.88 29.49 -0.94
CA SER A 17 -3.66 30.22 0.32
C SER A 17 -3.79 29.30 1.53
N TRP A 18 -3.19 29.67 2.67
CA TRP A 18 -3.28 28.89 3.93
C TRP A 18 -4.72 28.54 4.33
N LYS A 19 -5.66 29.47 4.11
CA LYS A 19 -7.08 29.24 4.41
C LYS A 19 -7.71 28.19 3.49
N SER A 20 -7.28 28.11 2.24
CA SER A 20 -7.83 27.15 1.26
C SER A 20 -7.19 25.77 1.40
N LEU A 21 -5.93 25.75 1.85
CA LEU A 21 -5.13 24.55 2.03
C LEU A 21 -5.59 23.68 3.20
N TYR A 22 -6.04 24.29 4.30
CA TYR A 22 -6.54 23.57 5.48
C TYR A 22 -7.99 23.10 5.25
N PRO A 23 -8.23 21.79 5.01
CA PRO A 23 -9.57 21.30 4.69
C PRO A 23 -10.45 21.20 5.94
N LYS A 24 -11.74 20.95 5.71
CA LYS A 24 -12.61 20.41 6.76
C LYS A 24 -12.31 18.91 6.85
N ALA A 25 -11.95 18.43 8.04
CA ALA A 25 -11.75 17.00 8.26
C ALA A 25 -13.06 16.20 8.11
N TYR A 26 -12.94 14.92 7.74
CA TYR A 26 -14.08 14.00 7.69
C TYR A 26 -14.57 13.62 9.09
N CYS A 27 -15.78 13.07 9.20
CA CYS A 27 -16.33 12.60 10.47
C CYS A 27 -15.99 11.11 10.65
N LYS A 28 -15.14 10.76 11.63
CA LYS A 28 -14.61 9.40 11.73
C LYS A 28 -15.67 8.30 11.90
N ASP A 29 -16.81 8.61 12.51
CA ASP A 29 -17.88 7.63 12.77
C ASP A 29 -18.93 7.54 11.64
N GLU A 30 -18.98 8.54 10.75
CA GLU A 30 -20.00 8.63 9.68
C GLU A 30 -19.42 8.42 8.28
N THR A 31 -18.13 8.68 8.10
CA THR A 31 -17.46 8.61 6.79
C THR A 31 -17.24 7.15 6.42
N ASP A 32 -17.62 6.79 5.18
CA ASP A 32 -17.45 5.43 4.67
C ASP A 32 -15.97 4.99 4.70
N ALA A 33 -15.75 3.71 5.01
CA ALA A 33 -14.42 3.13 5.11
C ALA A 33 -13.62 3.35 3.81
N TYR A 34 -14.24 3.22 2.65
CA TYR A 34 -13.58 3.42 1.37
C TYR A 34 -13.32 4.88 1.02
N THR A 35 -14.05 5.84 1.58
CA THR A 35 -13.64 7.25 1.50
C THR A 35 -12.31 7.45 2.25
N LYS A 36 -12.16 6.85 3.44
CA LYS A 36 -10.91 6.96 4.23
C LYS A 36 -9.73 6.24 3.56
N VAL A 37 -9.97 5.04 3.03
CA VAL A 37 -8.96 4.27 2.27
C VAL A 37 -8.48 5.05 1.04
N ARG A 38 -9.38 5.67 0.26
CA ARG A 38 -8.99 6.56 -0.86
C ARG A 38 -8.15 7.74 -0.39
N ILE A 39 -8.50 8.36 0.74
CA ILE A 39 -7.70 9.47 1.31
C ILE A 39 -6.28 9.02 1.64
N ILE A 40 -6.10 7.84 2.24
CA ILE A 40 -4.76 7.30 2.52
C ILE A 40 -4.01 7.00 1.21
N LEU A 41 -4.67 6.35 0.24
CA LEU A 41 -4.06 6.04 -1.06
C LEU A 41 -3.57 7.31 -1.77
N MET A 42 -4.44 8.31 -1.89
CA MET A 42 -4.08 9.57 -2.56
C MET A 42 -3.02 10.34 -1.78
N THR A 43 -3.04 10.26 -0.44
CA THR A 43 -1.93 10.79 0.36
C THR A 43 -0.62 10.07 0.00
N GLY A 44 -0.63 8.75 -0.16
CA GLY A 44 0.56 7.98 -0.55
C GLY A 44 1.09 8.35 -1.93
N ALA A 45 0.22 8.49 -2.93
CA ALA A 45 0.59 8.95 -4.27
C ALA A 45 1.32 10.31 -4.23
N GLU A 46 0.77 11.28 -3.50
CA GLU A 46 1.37 12.61 -3.34
C GLU A 46 2.69 12.61 -2.56
N TYR A 47 2.81 11.74 -1.55
CA TYR A 47 4.08 11.55 -0.83
C TYR A 47 5.16 11.01 -1.76
N GLU A 48 4.81 10.04 -2.59
CA GLU A 48 5.69 9.45 -3.59
C GLU A 48 6.11 10.52 -4.61
N ALA A 49 5.17 11.24 -5.22
CA ALA A 49 5.45 12.25 -6.23
C ALA A 49 6.38 13.37 -5.71
N VAL A 50 6.13 13.85 -4.48
CA VAL A 50 7.00 14.84 -3.83
C VAL A 50 8.42 14.30 -3.60
N TRP A 51 8.54 13.04 -3.20
CA TRP A 51 9.83 12.39 -2.98
C TRP A 51 10.59 12.15 -4.26
N PHE A 52 9.93 11.58 -5.28
CA PHE A 52 10.45 11.44 -6.62
C PHE A 52 10.95 12.78 -7.15
N GLY A 53 10.14 13.84 -7.06
CA GLY A 53 10.51 15.18 -7.50
C GLY A 53 11.73 15.75 -6.77
N HIS A 54 11.94 15.39 -5.49
CA HIS A 54 13.16 15.72 -4.76
C HIS A 54 14.37 14.91 -5.22
N GLN A 55 14.22 13.61 -5.48
CA GLN A 55 15.31 12.78 -5.99
C GLN A 55 15.72 13.19 -7.39
N PHE A 56 14.76 13.42 -8.28
CA PHE A 56 15.03 13.94 -9.62
C PHE A 56 15.80 15.26 -9.53
N HIS A 57 15.35 16.20 -8.70
CA HIS A 57 16.05 17.47 -8.51
C HIS A 57 17.52 17.29 -8.04
N ARG A 58 17.82 16.29 -7.21
CA ARG A 58 19.18 16.00 -6.71
C ARG A 58 20.08 15.32 -7.75
N HIS A 59 19.49 14.69 -8.76
CA HIS A 59 20.20 13.99 -9.83
C HIS A 59 20.15 14.75 -11.18
N CYS A 60 19.64 15.97 -11.18
CA CYS A 60 19.57 16.83 -12.35
C CYS A 60 20.64 17.93 -12.30
N THR A 61 21.38 18.14 -13.39
CA THR A 61 22.41 19.20 -13.49
C THR A 61 21.89 20.50 -14.10
N ASP A 62 20.73 20.46 -14.77
CA ASP A 62 20.11 21.62 -15.42
C ASP A 62 19.25 22.43 -14.43
N ASN A 63 19.63 23.69 -14.18
CA ASN A 63 18.91 24.55 -13.25
C ASN A 63 17.57 25.05 -13.79
N ASP A 64 17.39 25.17 -15.09
CA ASP A 64 16.10 25.57 -15.67
C ASP A 64 15.09 24.44 -15.46
N LEU A 65 15.47 23.18 -15.75
CA LEU A 65 14.64 22.03 -15.45
C LEU A 65 14.35 21.90 -13.95
N ARG A 66 15.35 22.09 -13.09
CA ARG A 66 15.17 22.09 -11.63
C ARG A 66 14.20 23.15 -11.11
N ARG A 67 14.09 24.30 -11.79
CA ARG A 67 13.10 25.34 -11.45
C ARG A 67 11.69 24.90 -11.84
N GLU A 68 11.53 24.26 -12.99
CA GLU A 68 10.25 23.69 -13.42
C GLU A 68 9.77 22.61 -12.43
N LEU A 69 10.65 21.68 -12.05
CA LEU A 69 10.36 20.68 -11.02
C LEU A 69 10.03 21.30 -9.65
N ALA A 70 10.61 22.44 -9.31
CA ALA A 70 10.35 23.10 -8.03
C ALA A 70 8.97 23.75 -7.96
N VAL A 71 8.41 24.18 -9.10
CA VAL A 71 7.06 24.74 -9.18
C VAL A 71 6.03 23.62 -9.01
N ALA A 72 6.10 22.58 -9.85
CA ALA A 72 5.19 21.43 -9.78
C ALA A 72 5.20 20.79 -8.39
N ARG A 73 6.39 20.44 -7.87
CA ARG A 73 6.52 19.85 -6.52
C ARG A 73 5.95 20.71 -5.39
N ARG A 74 5.92 22.04 -5.55
CA ARG A 74 5.30 22.91 -4.52
C ARG A 74 3.78 22.83 -4.57
N GLN A 75 3.20 22.58 -5.74
CA GLN A 75 1.78 22.30 -5.92
C GLN A 75 1.45 20.92 -5.35
N GLU A 76 2.21 19.86 -5.67
CA GLU A 76 2.04 18.53 -5.05
C GLU A 76 2.10 18.58 -3.53
N GLN A 77 3.08 19.31 -2.98
CA GLN A 77 3.16 19.48 -1.53
C GLN A 77 1.89 20.13 -0.94
N GLN A 78 1.18 20.99 -1.68
CA GLN A 78 -0.11 21.52 -1.24
C GLN A 78 -1.21 20.45 -1.30
N GLN A 79 -1.21 19.57 -2.29
CA GLN A 79 -2.13 18.45 -2.39
C GLN A 79 -1.89 17.45 -1.26
N GLN A 80 -0.65 16.97 -1.13
CA GLN A 80 -0.14 16.16 -0.02
C GLN A 80 -0.61 16.69 1.34
N HIS A 81 -0.39 17.99 1.61
CA HIS A 81 -0.78 18.60 2.88
C HIS A 81 -2.29 18.60 3.10
N GLN A 82 -3.06 18.95 2.07
CA GLN A 82 -4.51 19.02 2.22
C GLN A 82 -5.09 17.62 2.45
N LEU A 83 -4.62 16.60 1.72
CA LEU A 83 -5.09 15.22 1.89
C LEU A 83 -4.76 14.67 3.27
N ALA A 84 -3.52 14.84 3.74
CA ALA A 84 -3.10 14.38 5.07
C ALA A 84 -3.92 15.04 6.21
N TYR A 85 -4.44 16.25 5.99
CA TYR A 85 -5.25 17.00 6.96
C TYR A 85 -6.76 16.74 6.85
N LEU A 86 -7.22 15.87 5.93
CA LEU A 86 -8.60 15.38 5.94
C LEU A 86 -8.86 14.46 7.13
N LYS A 87 -7.81 13.81 7.66
CA LYS A 87 -7.87 13.03 8.89
C LYS A 87 -8.27 13.90 10.08
N PRO A 88 -9.30 13.54 10.86
CA PRO A 88 -9.70 14.32 12.02
C PRO A 88 -8.79 14.05 13.23
N ALA A 89 -8.78 15.02 14.17
CA ALA A 89 -7.91 15.02 15.33
C ALA A 89 -8.32 14.00 16.42
N ASP A 90 -9.57 13.54 16.41
CA ASP A 90 -10.15 12.59 17.37
C ASP A 90 -10.10 11.12 16.90
N GLU A 91 -9.52 10.86 15.73
CA GLU A 91 -9.21 9.50 15.26
C GLU A 91 -7.83 9.08 15.81
N THR A 92 -7.81 7.99 16.59
CA THR A 92 -6.61 7.50 17.26
C THR A 92 -5.62 6.88 16.27
N GLN A 93 -4.38 6.69 16.74
CA GLN A 93 -3.33 6.04 15.95
C GLN A 93 -3.71 4.60 15.54
N LEU A 94 -4.36 3.82 16.41
CA LEU A 94 -4.82 2.46 16.01
C LEU A 94 -6.00 2.51 15.05
N GLU A 95 -6.98 3.40 15.24
CA GLU A 95 -8.10 3.52 14.28
C GLU A 95 -7.57 3.85 12.87
N THR A 96 -6.57 4.74 12.80
CA THR A 96 -5.90 5.08 11.53
C THR A 96 -5.15 3.88 10.97
N THR A 97 -4.46 3.11 11.81
CA THR A 97 -3.72 1.90 11.43
C THR A 97 -4.63 0.85 10.80
N ILE A 98 -5.81 0.61 11.37
CA ILE A 98 -6.80 -0.29 10.75
C ILE A 98 -7.18 0.17 9.33
N THR A 99 -7.23 1.48 9.08
CA THR A 99 -7.53 2.00 7.74
C THR A 99 -6.34 1.83 6.77
N TYR A 100 -5.10 1.97 7.24
CA TYR A 100 -3.89 1.64 6.46
C TYR A 100 -3.86 0.17 6.08
N GLU A 101 -4.08 -0.72 7.04
CA GLU A 101 -4.11 -2.16 6.80
C GLU A 101 -5.26 -2.57 5.87
N GLN A 102 -6.44 -1.94 6.01
CA GLN A 102 -7.52 -2.14 5.06
C GLN A 102 -7.14 -1.70 3.64
N LEU A 103 -6.45 -0.56 3.50
CA LEU A 103 -5.96 -0.11 2.20
C LEU A 103 -5.02 -1.16 1.59
N ALA A 104 -4.02 -1.62 2.33
CA ALA A 104 -3.04 -2.60 1.85
C ALA A 104 -3.72 -3.89 1.37
N VAL A 105 -4.63 -4.44 2.19
CA VAL A 105 -5.40 -5.65 1.83
C VAL A 105 -6.27 -5.44 0.59
N ASP A 106 -7.15 -4.44 0.61
CA ASP A 106 -8.17 -4.31 -0.43
C ASP A 106 -7.56 -3.81 -1.74
N LEU A 107 -6.61 -2.88 -1.70
CA LEU A 107 -5.89 -2.41 -2.88
C LEU A 107 -5.15 -3.58 -3.53
N THR A 108 -4.32 -4.30 -2.78
CA THR A 108 -3.53 -5.41 -3.31
C THR A 108 -4.42 -6.48 -3.95
N ALA A 109 -5.56 -6.79 -3.34
CA ALA A 109 -6.54 -7.72 -3.92
C ALA A 109 -7.16 -7.20 -5.23
N ILE A 110 -7.51 -5.91 -5.32
CA ILE A 110 -8.07 -5.30 -6.54
C ILE A 110 -7.05 -5.34 -7.69
N LEU A 111 -5.81 -4.91 -7.42
CA LEU A 111 -4.74 -4.91 -8.41
C LEU A 111 -4.45 -6.34 -8.91
N ALA A 112 -4.37 -7.30 -7.99
CA ALA A 112 -4.09 -8.70 -8.35
C ALA A 112 -5.17 -9.35 -9.25
N GLN A 113 -6.41 -8.85 -9.20
CA GLN A 113 -7.51 -9.36 -10.02
C GLN A 113 -7.50 -8.82 -11.45
N ARG A 114 -6.93 -7.62 -11.66
CA ARG A 114 -6.97 -6.91 -12.95
C ARG A 114 -5.65 -6.90 -13.69
N ASP A 115 -4.52 -7.07 -13.00
CA ASP A 115 -3.20 -7.00 -13.62
C ASP A 115 -3.02 -8.17 -14.62
N PRO A 116 -2.67 -7.88 -15.89
CA PRO A 116 -2.49 -8.91 -16.90
C PRO A 116 -1.16 -9.66 -16.79
N ASP A 117 -0.17 -9.19 -16.02
CA ASP A 117 1.12 -9.85 -15.83
C ASP A 117 1.05 -10.89 -14.70
N PRO A 118 1.15 -12.20 -15.01
CA PRO A 118 1.06 -13.26 -14.00
C PRO A 118 2.15 -13.20 -12.92
N TYR A 119 3.30 -12.58 -13.19
CA TYR A 119 4.36 -12.41 -12.20
C TYR A 119 4.03 -11.30 -11.21
N VAL A 120 3.47 -10.18 -11.67
CA VAL A 120 3.00 -9.09 -10.80
C VAL A 120 1.83 -9.58 -9.94
N VAL A 121 0.87 -10.31 -10.52
CA VAL A 121 -0.22 -10.96 -9.77
C VAL A 121 0.29 -11.90 -8.68
N LYS A 122 1.39 -12.63 -8.92
CA LYS A 122 2.01 -13.47 -7.88
C LYS A 122 2.62 -12.64 -6.75
N ALA A 123 3.27 -11.51 -7.07
CA ALA A 123 3.83 -10.64 -6.06
C ALA A 123 2.76 -10.00 -5.18
N LEU A 124 1.69 -9.48 -5.78
CA LEU A 124 0.54 -8.92 -5.08
C LEU A 124 -0.10 -9.99 -4.17
N ASN A 125 -0.41 -11.18 -4.69
CA ASN A 125 -0.99 -12.25 -3.88
C ASN A 125 -0.07 -12.77 -2.76
N PHE A 126 1.24 -12.59 -2.90
CA PHE A 126 2.20 -13.03 -1.89
C PHE A 126 2.20 -12.13 -0.66
N ALA A 127 2.23 -10.80 -0.87
CA ALA A 127 2.22 -9.80 0.20
C ALA A 127 0.80 -9.58 0.76
N LEU A 128 -0.26 -9.75 -0.04
CA LEU A 128 -1.66 -9.66 0.42
C LEU A 128 -1.95 -10.44 1.69
N LEU A 129 -1.37 -11.64 1.83
CA LEU A 129 -1.62 -12.50 3.00
C LEU A 129 -0.92 -12.01 4.27
N GLU A 130 0.02 -11.10 4.13
CA GLU A 130 0.81 -10.52 5.20
C GLU A 130 0.11 -9.30 5.77
N ASP A 131 -0.29 -8.36 4.91
CA ASP A 131 -1.16 -7.23 5.25
C ASP A 131 -2.46 -7.71 5.91
N PHE A 132 -2.99 -8.82 5.42
CA PHE A 132 -4.19 -9.42 6.00
C PHE A 132 -3.96 -9.95 7.43
N ASP A 133 -2.78 -10.50 7.73
CA ASP A 133 -2.42 -10.89 9.10
C ASP A 133 -2.16 -9.66 9.97
N HIS A 134 -1.52 -8.61 9.43
CA HIS A 134 -1.26 -7.36 10.14
C HIS A 134 -2.56 -6.67 10.57
N LEU A 135 -3.56 -6.58 9.68
CA LEU A 135 -4.91 -6.12 10.00
C LEU A 135 -5.48 -6.87 11.21
N TYR A 136 -5.34 -8.19 11.22
CA TYR A 136 -5.77 -9.05 12.33
C TYR A 136 -5.00 -8.73 13.63
N ARG A 137 -3.65 -8.63 13.59
CA ARG A 137 -2.84 -8.31 14.79
C ARG A 137 -3.21 -6.95 15.38
N TYR A 138 -3.39 -5.94 14.55
CA TYR A 138 -3.77 -4.61 15.01
C TYR A 138 -5.22 -4.54 15.50
N ALA A 139 -6.13 -5.34 14.93
CA ALA A 139 -7.50 -5.42 15.39
C ALA A 139 -7.61 -5.99 16.81
N ASP A 140 -6.87 -7.05 17.13
CA ASP A 140 -6.79 -7.58 18.50
C ASP A 140 -6.20 -6.55 19.48
N LEU A 141 -5.17 -5.81 19.07
CA LEU A 141 -4.61 -4.73 19.89
C LEU A 141 -5.63 -3.60 20.11
N LEU A 142 -6.38 -3.22 19.06
CA LEU A 142 -7.40 -2.18 19.12
C LEU A 142 -8.54 -2.56 20.06
N GLU A 143 -9.06 -3.78 19.95
CA GLU A 143 -10.13 -4.25 20.83
C GLU A 143 -9.62 -4.35 22.28
N MET A 144 -8.42 -4.90 22.49
CA MET A 144 -7.84 -5.06 23.82
C MET A 144 -7.61 -3.75 24.57
N GLU A 145 -7.15 -2.70 23.88
CA GLU A 145 -6.77 -1.43 24.50
C GLU A 145 -7.89 -0.39 24.49
N GLN A 146 -8.72 -0.38 23.45
CA GLN A 146 -9.72 0.67 23.23
C GLN A 146 -11.16 0.15 23.24
N GLY A 147 -11.37 -1.17 23.24
CA GLY A 147 -12.71 -1.78 23.17
C GLY A 147 -13.43 -1.49 21.86
N ILE A 148 -12.70 -1.10 20.81
CA ILE A 148 -13.26 -0.76 19.50
C ILE A 148 -13.21 -2.01 18.62
N GLN A 149 -14.36 -2.38 18.07
CA GLN A 149 -14.47 -3.47 17.09
C GLN A 149 -13.99 -2.98 15.72
N ALA A 150 -12.88 -3.53 15.25
CA ALA A 150 -12.29 -3.15 13.96
C ALA A 150 -13.22 -3.40 12.76
N GLU A 151 -14.16 -4.36 12.83
CA GLU A 151 -15.24 -4.57 11.83
C GLU A 151 -15.95 -3.26 11.46
N ARG A 152 -16.20 -2.40 12.46
CA ARG A 152 -16.88 -1.11 12.25
C ARG A 152 -16.04 -0.13 11.44
N LEU A 153 -14.72 -0.18 11.58
CA LEU A 153 -13.79 0.70 10.87
C LEU A 153 -13.60 0.26 9.42
N VAL A 154 -13.57 -1.07 9.18
CA VAL A 154 -13.46 -1.63 7.83
C VAL A 154 -14.79 -1.69 7.07
N GLY A 155 -15.88 -1.21 7.68
CA GLY A 155 -17.22 -1.16 7.06
C GLY A 155 -17.85 -2.53 6.77
N GLY A 156 -17.28 -3.62 7.32
CA GLY A 156 -17.65 -4.99 6.96
C GLY A 156 -17.24 -5.41 5.53
N TYR A 157 -16.45 -4.61 4.83
CA TYR A 157 -16.00 -4.91 3.47
C TYR A 157 -14.81 -5.89 3.42
N THR A 158 -14.02 -5.92 4.50
CA THR A 158 -12.81 -6.71 4.65
C THR A 158 -12.94 -7.60 5.89
N GLU A 159 -12.64 -8.90 5.77
CA GLU A 159 -12.59 -9.80 6.93
C GLU A 159 -11.37 -9.50 7.81
N ILE A 160 -11.42 -9.90 9.08
CA ILE A 160 -10.34 -9.78 10.06
C ILE A 160 -10.17 -11.15 10.71
N MET A 161 -9.15 -11.88 10.29
CA MET A 161 -8.79 -13.20 10.80
C MET A 161 -7.33 -13.49 10.43
N PRO A 162 -6.67 -14.49 11.04
CA PRO A 162 -5.26 -14.77 10.76
C PRO A 162 -4.96 -14.96 9.28
N GLY A 163 -3.89 -14.30 8.82
CA GLY A 163 -3.34 -14.46 7.47
C GLY A 163 -2.18 -15.45 7.45
N ARG A 164 -1.17 -15.19 6.61
CA ARG A 164 0.13 -15.84 6.82
C ARG A 164 0.65 -15.35 8.19
N PRO A 165 1.09 -16.23 9.11
CA PRO A 165 1.57 -15.77 10.41
C PRO A 165 2.73 -14.79 10.28
N THR A 166 2.65 -13.63 10.95
CA THR A 166 3.68 -12.58 10.88
C THR A 166 5.11 -13.08 11.09
N ILE A 167 5.33 -14.05 11.99
CA ILE A 167 6.66 -14.67 12.19
C ILE A 167 7.24 -15.32 10.94
N ALA A 168 6.41 -15.75 9.99
CA ALA A 168 6.82 -16.32 8.70
C ALA A 168 7.26 -15.23 7.69
N HIS A 169 6.90 -13.96 7.93
CA HIS A 169 7.20 -12.85 7.03
C HIS A 169 8.68 -12.50 7.05
N HIS A 170 9.33 -12.65 8.22
CA HIS A 170 10.72 -12.22 8.38
C HIS A 170 11.68 -12.99 7.46
N ARG A 171 12.07 -12.35 6.35
CA ARG A 171 12.89 -12.95 5.28
C ARG A 171 14.19 -12.20 5.08
N HIS A 172 15.16 -12.90 4.48
CA HIS A 172 16.41 -12.26 4.13
C HIS A 172 16.17 -11.20 3.05
N PRO A 173 16.73 -9.97 3.14
CA PRO A 173 16.39 -8.87 2.22
C PRO A 173 16.64 -9.16 0.73
N VAL A 174 17.56 -10.08 0.41
CA VAL A 174 17.81 -10.51 -0.98
C VAL A 174 16.61 -11.24 -1.60
N ASP A 175 15.82 -11.91 -0.77
CA ASP A 175 14.61 -12.61 -1.19
C ASP A 175 13.41 -11.66 -1.31
N SER A 176 13.59 -10.36 -1.05
CA SER A 176 12.57 -9.32 -1.30
C SER A 176 12.71 -8.73 -2.71
N VAL A 177 13.86 -8.88 -3.38
CA VAL A 177 14.07 -8.34 -4.72
C VAL A 177 13.29 -9.16 -5.76
N ARG A 178 12.67 -8.48 -6.74
CA ARG A 178 11.85 -9.08 -7.80
C ARG A 178 12.41 -8.78 -9.19
N ARG A 179 11.89 -9.50 -10.19
CA ARG A 179 12.15 -9.19 -11.60
C ARG A 179 11.45 -7.89 -11.97
N ALA A 180 12.23 -6.92 -12.42
CA ALA A 180 11.69 -5.68 -12.96
C ALA A 180 10.81 -5.93 -14.20
N CYS A 181 9.73 -5.17 -14.30
CA CYS A 181 8.93 -5.09 -15.51
C CYS A 181 9.70 -4.40 -16.64
N ASN A 182 9.24 -4.59 -17.87
CA ASN A 182 9.71 -3.83 -19.02
C ASN A 182 8.57 -2.92 -19.47
N PHE A 183 8.60 -1.65 -19.07
CA PHE A 183 7.51 -0.71 -19.31
C PHE A 183 7.34 -0.36 -20.80
N LYS A 184 8.32 -0.66 -21.66
CA LYS A 184 8.15 -0.54 -23.12
C LYS A 184 7.29 -1.66 -23.73
N LYS A 185 7.02 -2.72 -22.96
CA LYS A 185 6.25 -3.90 -23.40
C LYS A 185 5.09 -4.26 -22.48
N ALA A 186 5.10 -3.75 -21.25
CA ALA A 186 4.07 -3.99 -20.26
C ALA A 186 2.73 -3.41 -20.71
N ASP A 187 1.66 -3.99 -20.18
CA ASP A 187 0.34 -3.38 -20.29
C ASP A 187 0.29 -2.10 -19.44
N LEU A 188 -0.54 -1.14 -19.85
CA LEU A 188 -0.73 0.10 -19.10
C LEU A 188 -1.21 -0.17 -17.67
N LEU A 189 -2.08 -1.18 -17.47
CA LEU A 189 -2.51 -1.57 -16.13
C LEU A 189 -1.35 -2.04 -15.27
N THR A 190 -0.45 -2.88 -15.79
CA THR A 190 0.72 -3.34 -15.03
C THR A 190 1.65 -2.19 -14.63
N MET A 191 1.81 -1.19 -15.51
CA MET A 191 2.59 0.01 -15.20
C MET A 191 1.95 0.81 -14.07
N LEU A 192 0.64 1.10 -14.17
CA LEU A 192 -0.12 1.80 -13.15
C LEU A 192 -0.12 1.03 -11.82
N ASP A 193 -0.49 -0.24 -11.84
CA ASP A 193 -0.64 -1.08 -10.64
C ASP A 193 0.69 -1.16 -9.87
N THR A 194 1.82 -1.29 -10.58
CA THR A 194 3.16 -1.27 -9.98
C THR A 194 3.48 0.08 -9.31
N CYS A 195 3.18 1.20 -9.96
CA CYS A 195 3.39 2.54 -9.39
C CYS A 195 2.47 2.79 -8.18
N ILE A 196 1.18 2.42 -8.30
CA ILE A 196 0.15 2.61 -7.28
C ILE A 196 0.49 1.85 -6.01
N ILE A 197 0.77 0.54 -6.12
CA ILE A 197 1.03 -0.29 -4.94
C ILE A 197 2.32 0.13 -4.24
N THR A 198 3.36 0.50 -5.01
CA THR A 198 4.61 0.99 -4.43
C THR A 198 4.39 2.29 -3.65
N ALA A 199 3.61 3.23 -4.18
CA ALA A 199 3.30 4.48 -3.49
C ALA A 199 2.48 4.24 -2.20
N ALA A 200 1.52 3.31 -2.25
CA ALA A 200 0.70 2.93 -1.10
C ALA A 200 1.56 2.36 0.03
N GLU A 201 2.36 1.31 -0.25
CA GLU A 201 3.18 0.68 0.79
C GLU A 201 4.29 1.59 1.30
N GLN A 202 4.86 2.42 0.43
CA GLN A 202 5.85 3.40 0.85
C GLN A 202 5.26 4.33 1.92
N GLN A 203 3.99 4.70 1.78
CA GLN A 203 3.29 5.53 2.75
C GLN A 203 2.87 4.77 4.01
N THR A 204 2.47 3.50 3.91
CA THR A 204 2.23 2.61 5.08
C THR A 204 3.51 2.51 5.93
N MET A 205 4.64 2.19 5.31
CA MET A 205 5.96 2.14 5.96
C MET A 205 6.30 3.48 6.63
N ASN A 206 6.07 4.60 5.93
CA ASN A 206 6.33 5.94 6.48
C ASN A 206 5.50 6.24 7.73
N TYR A 207 4.23 5.84 7.71
CA TYR A 207 3.34 6.02 8.84
C TYR A 207 3.88 5.27 10.07
N TYR A 208 4.27 4.00 9.93
CA TYR A 208 4.86 3.22 11.03
C TYR A 208 6.21 3.76 11.49
N MET A 209 7.10 4.13 10.56
CA MET A 209 8.41 4.68 10.88
C MET A 209 8.35 5.99 11.66
N ASN A 210 7.34 6.83 11.40
CA ASN A 210 7.21 8.14 12.05
C ASN A 210 6.35 8.10 13.31
N LEU A 211 5.33 7.24 13.37
CA LEU A 211 4.35 7.25 14.47
C LEU A 211 4.47 6.06 15.41
N GLY A 212 5.08 4.95 15.00
CA GLY A 212 5.24 3.76 15.84
C GLY A 212 5.95 4.05 17.16
N ALA A 213 6.99 4.90 17.13
CA ALA A 213 7.73 5.29 18.34
C ALA A 213 6.91 6.14 19.32
N PHE A 214 5.84 6.79 18.87
CA PHE A 214 4.96 7.63 19.69
C PHE A 214 3.77 6.86 20.28
N TYR A 215 3.64 5.56 19.98
CA TYR A 215 2.57 4.75 20.55
C TYR A 215 2.66 4.72 22.09
N PRO A 216 1.54 4.85 22.83
CA PRO A 216 1.56 5.18 24.25
C PRO A 216 2.10 4.08 25.17
N ASN A 217 2.30 2.85 24.68
CA ASN A 217 2.82 1.75 25.49
C ASN A 217 3.78 0.83 24.72
N ASP A 218 4.60 0.08 25.46
CA ASP A 218 5.63 -0.80 24.92
C ASP A 218 5.09 -1.97 24.08
N LEU A 219 3.88 -2.45 24.38
CA LEU A 219 3.27 -3.56 23.67
C LEU A 219 2.99 -3.17 22.22
N GLY A 220 2.27 -2.07 22.02
CA GLY A 220 2.02 -1.54 20.68
C GLY A 220 3.27 -1.00 20.00
N ARG A 221 4.18 -0.29 20.69
CA ARG A 221 5.44 0.19 20.07
C ARG A 221 6.26 -0.95 19.44
N ARG A 222 6.27 -2.13 20.08
CA ARG A 222 6.96 -3.33 19.56
C ARG A 222 6.24 -3.93 18.35
N LEU A 223 4.90 -3.90 18.34
CA LEU A 223 4.13 -4.33 17.17
C LEU A 223 4.41 -3.45 15.95
N TYR A 224 4.35 -2.11 16.12
CA TYR A 224 4.74 -1.17 15.05
C TYR A 224 6.19 -1.32 14.60
N GLN A 225 7.10 -1.67 15.52
CA GLN A 225 8.49 -1.91 15.16
C GLN A 225 8.64 -3.14 14.27
N GLU A 226 7.96 -4.25 14.60
CA GLU A 226 8.02 -5.48 13.83
C GLU A 226 7.36 -5.31 12.47
N ILE A 227 6.10 -4.87 12.44
CA ILE A 227 5.34 -4.73 11.19
C ILE A 227 5.99 -3.65 10.32
N GLY A 228 6.46 -2.53 10.89
CA GLY A 228 7.22 -1.52 10.15
C GLY A 228 8.50 -2.03 9.47
N MET A 229 9.10 -3.12 9.95
CA MET A 229 10.21 -3.79 9.25
C MET A 229 9.71 -4.69 8.11
N VAL A 230 8.52 -5.30 8.24
CA VAL A 230 7.87 -6.05 7.16
C VAL A 230 7.45 -5.11 6.03
N GLU A 231 6.95 -3.91 6.35
CA GLU A 231 6.60 -2.92 5.32
C GLU A 231 7.81 -2.52 4.45
N GLU A 232 9.03 -2.52 5.00
CA GLU A 232 10.23 -2.31 4.20
C GLU A 232 10.43 -3.44 3.19
N GLU A 233 10.14 -4.69 3.56
CA GLU A 233 10.18 -5.82 2.63
C GLU A 233 9.18 -5.62 1.48
N HIS A 234 7.96 -5.13 1.78
CA HIS A 234 6.93 -4.87 0.77
C HIS A 234 7.31 -3.72 -0.16
N VAL A 235 7.84 -2.62 0.37
CA VAL A 235 8.35 -1.49 -0.42
C VAL A 235 9.47 -1.95 -1.36
N THR A 236 10.41 -2.75 -0.86
CA THR A 236 11.49 -3.33 -1.69
C THR A 236 10.92 -4.28 -2.75
N GLN A 237 9.95 -5.12 -2.40
CA GLN A 237 9.31 -6.07 -3.31
C GLN A 237 8.60 -5.37 -4.47
N TYR A 238 7.73 -4.42 -4.17
CA TYR A 238 6.94 -3.73 -5.18
C TYR A 238 7.78 -2.73 -5.97
N GLY A 239 8.69 -2.01 -5.31
CA GLY A 239 9.63 -1.12 -5.99
C GLY A 239 10.54 -1.86 -6.98
N ALA A 240 10.91 -3.12 -6.69
CA ALA A 240 11.69 -3.94 -7.61
C ALA A 240 10.94 -4.36 -8.89
N LEU A 241 9.61 -4.20 -8.95
CA LEU A 241 8.82 -4.42 -10.16
C LEU A 241 8.89 -3.23 -11.13
N MET A 242 9.27 -2.04 -10.67
CA MET A 242 9.45 -0.86 -11.54
C MET A 242 10.55 -1.11 -12.59
N ASP A 243 10.45 -0.47 -13.76
CA ASP A 243 11.45 -0.58 -14.81
C ASP A 243 12.66 0.33 -14.52
N PRO A 244 13.84 -0.23 -14.19
CA PRO A 244 15.03 0.58 -13.87
C PRO A 244 15.66 1.25 -15.10
N SER A 245 15.15 1.00 -16.31
CA SER A 245 15.64 1.58 -17.55
C SER A 245 14.96 2.89 -17.95
N CYS A 246 13.87 3.28 -17.27
CA CYS A 246 13.19 4.54 -17.49
C CYS A 246 14.07 5.74 -17.11
N THR A 247 14.05 6.79 -17.94
CA THR A 247 14.71 8.07 -17.61
C THR A 247 13.93 8.82 -16.52
N TRP A 248 14.55 9.84 -15.93
CA TRP A 248 13.87 10.70 -14.95
C TRP A 248 12.68 11.46 -15.55
N LEU A 249 12.70 11.85 -16.83
CA LEU A 249 11.56 12.53 -17.45
C LEU A 249 10.48 11.56 -17.90
N GLU A 250 10.84 10.33 -18.29
CA GLU A 250 9.88 9.25 -18.51
C GLU A 250 9.15 8.92 -17.19
N ASN A 251 9.89 8.74 -16.10
CA ASN A 251 9.29 8.52 -14.78
C ASN A 251 8.42 9.70 -14.35
N LEU A 252 8.88 10.95 -14.51
CA LEU A 252 8.05 12.13 -14.20
C LEU A 252 6.69 12.04 -14.92
N LEU A 253 6.69 11.79 -16.23
CA LEU A 253 5.45 11.63 -17.00
C LEU A 253 4.56 10.50 -16.45
N LEU A 254 5.14 9.37 -16.03
CA LEU A 254 4.41 8.26 -15.43
C LEU A 254 3.78 8.63 -14.08
N HIS A 255 4.48 9.37 -13.21
CA HIS A 255 3.92 9.86 -11.95
C HIS A 255 2.69 10.74 -12.21
N GLU A 256 2.83 11.78 -13.04
CA GLU A 256 1.71 12.69 -13.35
C GLU A 256 0.52 11.96 -13.99
N TYR A 257 0.79 10.97 -14.86
CA TYR A 257 -0.26 10.18 -15.48
C TYR A 257 -0.98 9.29 -14.47
N ASN A 258 -0.23 8.67 -13.55
CA ASN A 258 -0.76 7.84 -12.48
C ASN A 258 -1.63 8.65 -11.51
N GLU A 259 -1.21 9.87 -11.16
CA GLU A 259 -2.00 10.77 -10.30
C GLU A 259 -3.29 11.23 -11.02
N CYS A 260 -3.23 11.58 -12.30
CA CYS A 260 -4.43 11.82 -13.12
C CYS A 260 -5.40 10.62 -13.08
N TYR A 261 -4.88 9.40 -13.28
CA TYR A 261 -5.68 8.17 -13.27
C TYR A 261 -6.33 7.92 -11.91
N LEU A 262 -5.58 8.09 -10.83
CA LEU A 262 -6.02 7.86 -9.45
C LEU A 262 -7.07 8.88 -9.01
N TYR A 263 -6.85 10.18 -9.25
CA TYR A 263 -7.84 11.21 -8.90
C TYR A 263 -9.15 11.03 -9.68
N TRP A 264 -9.06 10.67 -10.96
CA TRP A 264 -10.25 10.37 -11.76
C TRP A 264 -10.98 9.11 -11.24
N SER A 265 -10.25 8.05 -10.92
CA SER A 265 -10.81 6.82 -10.34
C SER A 265 -11.51 7.07 -8.99
N CYS A 266 -10.91 7.90 -8.14
CA CYS A 266 -11.51 8.32 -6.87
C CYS A 266 -12.75 9.17 -7.10
N PHE A 267 -12.69 10.18 -7.98
CA PHE A 267 -13.83 11.04 -8.30
C PHE A 267 -15.05 10.24 -8.78
N GLU A 268 -14.85 9.28 -9.68
CA GLU A 268 -15.94 8.49 -10.27
C GLU A 268 -16.69 7.63 -9.25
N THR A 269 -16.01 7.21 -8.17
CA THR A 269 -16.59 6.30 -7.16
C THR A 269 -16.81 6.92 -5.78
N GLU A 270 -16.37 8.15 -5.54
CA GLU A 270 -16.54 8.84 -4.25
C GLU A 270 -18.01 9.16 -3.97
N THR A 271 -18.41 8.87 -2.74
CA THR A 271 -19.77 9.08 -2.21
C THR A 271 -19.86 10.30 -1.28
N ASP A 272 -18.74 10.73 -0.67
CA ASP A 272 -18.70 11.95 0.13
C ASP A 272 -18.58 13.19 -0.77
N ASP A 273 -19.62 14.03 -0.79
CA ASP A 273 -19.69 15.25 -1.62
C ASP A 273 -18.57 16.27 -1.34
N HIS A 274 -18.03 16.31 -0.12
CA HIS A 274 -16.95 17.22 0.23
C HIS A 274 -15.62 16.71 -0.35
N VAL A 275 -15.32 15.43 -0.12
CA VAL A 275 -14.10 14.78 -0.59
C VAL A 275 -14.10 14.66 -2.12
N LYS A 276 -15.25 14.38 -2.74
CA LYS A 276 -15.39 14.30 -4.21
C LYS A 276 -14.96 15.58 -4.93
N LYS A 277 -15.27 16.75 -4.34
CA LYS A 277 -14.84 18.06 -4.89
C LYS A 277 -13.34 18.28 -4.77
N ILE A 278 -12.68 17.64 -3.81
CA ILE A 278 -11.22 17.66 -3.70
C ILE A 278 -10.62 16.84 -4.83
N TRP A 279 -11.14 15.63 -5.09
CA TRP A 279 -10.74 14.78 -6.23
C TRP A 279 -10.89 15.49 -7.57
N GLU A 280 -12.04 16.12 -7.84
CA GLU A 280 -12.28 16.87 -9.08
C GLU A 280 -11.24 17.99 -9.28
N ARG A 281 -10.96 18.75 -8.22
CA ARG A 281 -10.02 19.86 -8.27
C ARG A 281 -8.58 19.38 -8.51
N TYR A 282 -8.18 18.30 -7.87
CA TYR A 282 -6.83 17.77 -8.00
C TYR A 282 -6.61 17.04 -9.31
N PHE A 283 -7.62 16.34 -9.84
CA PHE A 283 -7.59 15.89 -11.23
C PHE A 283 -7.31 17.04 -12.20
N ASP A 284 -7.96 18.20 -12.05
CA ASP A 284 -7.70 19.38 -12.89
C ASP A 284 -6.26 19.92 -12.75
N MET A 285 -5.68 19.86 -11.55
CA MET A 285 -4.28 20.22 -11.30
C MET A 285 -3.32 19.24 -11.98
N GLU A 286 -3.55 17.94 -11.81
CA GLU A 286 -2.73 16.87 -12.39
C GLU A 286 -2.73 16.86 -13.91
N VAL A 287 -3.86 17.16 -14.56
CA VAL A 287 -3.88 17.35 -16.02
C VAL A 287 -2.91 18.47 -16.43
N GLY A 288 -2.80 19.52 -15.61
CA GLY A 288 -1.84 20.60 -15.80
C GLY A 288 -0.39 20.13 -15.65
N HIS A 289 -0.10 19.33 -14.64
CA HIS A 289 1.24 18.78 -14.40
C HIS A 289 1.64 17.76 -15.47
N LEU A 290 0.74 16.86 -15.87
CA LEU A 290 0.94 15.91 -16.96
C LEU A 290 1.32 16.60 -18.28
N HIS A 291 0.58 17.65 -18.64
CA HIS A 291 0.88 18.44 -19.84
C HIS A 291 2.23 19.15 -19.73
N LYS A 292 2.65 19.52 -18.51
CA LYS A 292 3.97 20.10 -18.26
C LYS A 292 5.07 19.04 -18.38
N ALA A 293 4.90 17.86 -17.80
CA ALA A 293 5.83 16.73 -17.89
C ALA A 293 6.06 16.32 -19.34
N ALA A 294 5.00 16.18 -20.15
CA ALA A 294 5.12 15.90 -21.58
C ALA A 294 5.95 16.96 -22.33
N LYS A 295 5.75 18.25 -22.04
CA LYS A 295 6.55 19.34 -22.63
C LYS A 295 8.02 19.29 -22.19
N LEU A 296 8.28 18.92 -20.94
CA LEU A 296 9.65 18.78 -20.43
C LEU A 296 10.35 17.59 -21.08
N LEU A 297 9.65 16.46 -21.23
CA LEU A 297 10.14 15.29 -21.95
C LEU A 297 10.54 15.65 -23.39
N GLN A 298 9.66 16.30 -24.14
CA GLN A 298 9.97 16.74 -25.51
C GLN A 298 11.15 17.73 -25.54
N LYS A 299 11.17 18.72 -24.64
CA LYS A 299 12.20 19.76 -24.63
C LYS A 299 13.60 19.22 -24.32
N TYR A 300 13.71 18.27 -23.39
CA TYR A 300 14.99 17.86 -22.82
C TYR A 300 15.46 16.48 -23.32
N GLU A 301 14.56 15.62 -23.80
CA GLU A 301 14.89 14.30 -24.35
C GLU A 301 14.49 14.10 -25.81
N ASP A 302 13.82 15.09 -26.43
CA ASP A 302 13.30 15.00 -27.81
C ASP A 302 12.37 13.79 -28.03
N LYS A 303 11.63 13.42 -26.97
CA LYS A 303 10.64 12.34 -26.99
C LYS A 303 9.23 12.87 -26.84
N GLU A 304 8.34 12.35 -27.66
CA GLU A 304 6.91 12.57 -27.52
C GLU A 304 6.36 11.66 -26.41
N TRP A 305 5.32 12.08 -25.70
CA TRP A 305 4.78 11.32 -24.57
C TRP A 305 4.28 9.91 -24.97
N GLN A 306 3.85 9.75 -26.22
CA GLN A 306 3.40 8.48 -26.80
C GLN A 306 4.51 7.43 -26.89
N GLU A 307 5.79 7.85 -26.83
CA GLU A 307 6.92 6.92 -26.80
C GLU A 307 7.07 6.25 -25.42
N VAL A 308 6.50 6.84 -24.38
CA VAL A 308 6.48 6.32 -23.00
C VAL A 308 5.15 5.66 -22.69
N LEU A 309 4.05 6.32 -23.07
CA LEU A 309 2.68 5.87 -22.88
C LEU A 309 1.99 5.77 -24.26
N PRO A 310 2.11 4.63 -24.96
CA PRO A 310 1.53 4.48 -26.31
C PRO A 310 0.01 4.68 -26.37
N GLN A 311 -0.67 4.51 -25.24
CA GLN A 311 -2.10 4.74 -25.07
C GLN A 311 -2.31 5.80 -23.98
N GLY A 312 -2.94 6.91 -24.34
CA GLY A 312 -3.27 7.97 -23.38
C GLY A 312 -4.58 7.73 -22.64
N GLU A 313 -5.51 6.98 -23.23
CA GLU A 313 -6.79 6.67 -22.58
C GLU A 313 -6.58 5.87 -21.29
N PHE A 314 -7.26 6.29 -20.22
CA PHE A 314 -7.29 5.51 -18.99
C PHE A 314 -7.83 4.09 -19.27
N PRO A 315 -7.21 3.06 -18.67
CA PRO A 315 -7.76 1.71 -18.69
C PRO A 315 -8.96 1.64 -17.74
N GLU A 316 -9.37 0.43 -17.35
CA GLU A 316 -10.35 0.25 -16.29
C GLU A 316 -9.95 1.02 -15.02
N LEU A 317 -10.89 1.79 -14.46
CA LEU A 317 -10.64 2.64 -13.31
C LEU A 317 -10.47 1.82 -12.02
N LEU A 318 -9.70 2.34 -11.08
CA LEU A 318 -9.55 1.74 -9.75
C LEU A 318 -10.84 1.94 -8.96
N ARG A 319 -11.40 0.85 -8.43
CA ARG A 319 -12.65 0.87 -7.65
C ARG A 319 -12.51 0.00 -6.42
N PHE A 320 -12.70 0.61 -5.25
CA PHE A 320 -12.79 -0.13 -4.00
C PHE A 320 -14.14 -0.82 -3.88
N GLU A 321 -14.09 -2.13 -3.73
CA GLU A 321 -15.23 -3.03 -3.56
C GLU A 321 -14.85 -4.14 -2.57
N PRO A 322 -15.81 -4.81 -1.89
CA PRO A 322 -15.50 -5.84 -0.90
C PRO A 322 -14.65 -6.99 -1.46
N GLN A 323 -13.54 -7.33 -0.79
CA GLN A 323 -12.54 -8.29 -1.29
C GLN A 323 -12.60 -9.69 -0.64
N ILE A 324 -13.65 -9.97 0.14
CA ILE A 324 -13.79 -11.18 0.97
C ILE A 324 -13.53 -12.47 0.17
N ASP A 325 -14.25 -12.70 -0.93
CA ASP A 325 -14.15 -13.97 -1.65
C ASP A 325 -12.78 -14.15 -2.32
N TYR A 326 -12.15 -13.06 -2.78
CA TYR A 326 -10.82 -13.11 -3.38
C TYR A 326 -9.74 -13.41 -2.34
N VAL A 327 -9.69 -12.67 -1.23
CA VAL A 327 -8.70 -12.88 -0.15
C VAL A 327 -8.79 -14.30 0.39
N ARG A 328 -10.01 -14.82 0.63
CA ARG A 328 -10.21 -16.20 1.07
C ARG A 328 -9.71 -17.24 0.07
N LYS A 329 -9.84 -16.97 -1.23
CA LYS A 329 -9.28 -17.83 -2.29
C LYS A 329 -7.75 -17.79 -2.27
N VAL A 330 -7.13 -16.63 -2.09
CA VAL A 330 -5.67 -16.51 -2.00
C VAL A 330 -5.14 -17.25 -0.77
N LEU A 331 -5.72 -17.00 0.42
CA LEU A 331 -5.39 -17.71 1.67
C LEU A 331 -5.39 -19.23 1.50
N LYS A 332 -6.46 -19.76 0.90
CA LYS A 332 -6.61 -21.21 0.69
C LYS A 332 -5.49 -21.80 -0.18
N ASN A 333 -4.96 -21.05 -1.13
CA ASN A 333 -4.11 -21.57 -2.19
C ASN A 333 -2.62 -21.25 -2.01
N THR A 334 -2.26 -20.19 -1.27
CA THR A 334 -0.88 -19.66 -1.29
C THR A 334 -0.30 -19.34 0.09
N VAL A 335 -1.01 -19.63 1.19
CA VAL A 335 -0.54 -19.29 2.55
C VAL A 335 0.80 -19.95 2.92
N GLU A 336 1.10 -21.12 2.35
CA GLU A 336 2.34 -21.87 2.60
C GLU A 336 3.54 -21.41 1.75
N LEU A 337 3.33 -20.47 0.83
CA LEU A 337 4.42 -19.94 0.01
C LEU A 337 5.33 -19.04 0.84
N THR A 338 6.62 -19.08 0.54
CA THR A 338 7.63 -18.09 0.95
C THR A 338 8.45 -17.67 -0.28
N ALA A 339 9.28 -16.64 -0.14
CA ALA A 339 10.17 -16.19 -1.19
C ALA A 339 11.45 -17.04 -1.23
N GLY A 340 11.92 -17.35 -2.44
CA GLY A 340 13.23 -17.96 -2.69
C GLY A 340 13.87 -17.29 -3.90
N GLY A 341 14.74 -16.30 -3.65
CA GLY A 341 15.17 -15.36 -4.69
C GLY A 341 13.97 -14.59 -5.26
N GLU A 342 13.88 -14.52 -6.58
CA GLU A 342 12.80 -13.82 -7.28
C GLU A 342 11.51 -14.63 -7.46
N ASP A 343 11.47 -15.89 -7.01
CA ASP A 343 10.33 -16.81 -7.15
C ASP A 343 9.64 -17.09 -5.80
N TYR A 344 8.42 -17.61 -5.87
CA TYR A 344 7.58 -17.97 -4.72
C TYR A 344 7.39 -19.48 -4.67
N LEU A 345 7.84 -20.11 -3.58
CA LEU A 345 7.87 -21.56 -3.44
C LEU A 345 7.19 -21.97 -2.13
N PRO A 346 6.52 -23.12 -2.07
CA PRO A 346 6.11 -23.73 -0.81
C PRO A 346 7.30 -23.87 0.13
N VAL A 347 7.10 -23.60 1.42
CA VAL A 347 8.20 -23.61 2.41
C VAL A 347 8.93 -24.95 2.50
N ASP A 348 8.27 -26.06 2.18
CA ASP A 348 8.85 -27.40 2.16
C ASP A 348 9.79 -27.65 0.95
N GLN A 349 9.77 -26.77 -0.04
CA GLN A 349 10.66 -26.78 -1.20
C GLN A 349 11.85 -25.82 -1.07
N ILE A 350 11.91 -25.04 0.01
CA ILE A 350 13.05 -24.17 0.29
C ILE A 350 14.24 -25.01 0.75
N ALA A 351 15.40 -24.76 0.16
CA ALA A 351 16.63 -25.45 0.51
C ALA A 351 16.95 -25.25 2.01
N PRO A 352 17.32 -26.31 2.77
CA PRO A 352 17.59 -26.19 4.21
C PRO A 352 18.71 -25.20 4.58
N ASP A 353 19.63 -24.92 3.65
CA ASP A 353 20.72 -23.95 3.79
C ASP A 353 20.37 -22.55 3.25
N SER A 354 19.12 -22.34 2.81
CA SER A 354 18.61 -21.05 2.32
C SER A 354 18.85 -19.91 3.31
N PRO A 355 19.13 -18.68 2.82
CA PRO A 355 19.15 -17.48 3.65
C PRO A 355 17.88 -17.28 4.49
N PHE A 356 16.72 -17.74 4.01
CA PHE A 356 15.45 -17.68 4.73
C PHE A 356 15.55 -18.26 6.15
N PHE A 357 15.97 -19.52 6.30
CA PHE A 357 16.03 -20.19 7.60
C PHE A 357 17.07 -19.55 8.55
N ARG A 358 18.19 -19.07 7.99
CA ARG A 358 19.23 -18.37 8.78
C ARG A 358 18.73 -17.02 9.28
N TYR A 359 18.02 -16.27 8.44
CA TYR A 359 17.44 -14.99 8.82
C TYR A 359 16.35 -15.18 9.88
N GLN A 360 15.43 -16.13 9.65
CA GLN A 360 14.42 -16.58 10.60
C GLN A 360 14.98 -16.89 11.99
N GLU A 361 16.07 -17.66 12.07
CA GLU A 361 16.72 -17.98 13.35
C GLU A 361 17.30 -16.73 14.04
N ALA A 362 17.87 -15.80 13.26
CA ALA A 362 18.51 -14.61 13.79
C ALA A 362 17.50 -13.59 14.35
N VAL A 363 16.44 -13.29 13.58
CA VAL A 363 15.45 -12.26 13.94
C VAL A 363 14.40 -12.76 14.93
N ASN A 364 14.01 -14.03 14.84
CA ASN A 364 13.06 -14.66 15.77
C ASN A 364 13.76 -15.39 16.93
N LYS A 365 14.97 -14.92 17.29
CA LYS A 365 15.73 -15.46 18.42
C LYS A 365 14.95 -15.25 19.72
N GLY A 366 14.80 -16.33 20.49
CA GLY A 366 13.96 -16.34 21.68
C GLY A 366 12.57 -16.92 21.45
N GLY A 367 12.32 -17.49 20.26
CA GLY A 367 11.12 -18.25 19.98
C GLY A 367 9.90 -17.37 19.67
N PRO A 368 8.76 -18.00 19.32
CA PRO A 368 7.52 -17.27 19.03
C PRO A 368 7.10 -16.29 20.14
N GLU A 369 7.37 -16.60 21.41
CA GLU A 369 7.10 -15.77 22.61
C GLU A 369 7.80 -14.40 22.60
N ALA A 370 8.90 -14.28 21.84
CA ALA A 370 9.65 -13.04 21.70
C ALA A 370 9.14 -12.16 20.55
N VAL A 371 8.27 -12.69 19.68
CA VAL A 371 7.78 -12.01 18.48
C VAL A 371 6.55 -11.15 18.82
N PRO A 372 6.59 -9.81 18.63
CA PRO A 372 5.55 -8.90 19.13
C PRO A 372 4.14 -9.22 18.65
N SER A 373 3.93 -9.48 17.37
CA SER A 373 2.68 -9.84 16.71
C SER A 373 2.00 -11.04 17.35
N HIS A 374 2.77 -12.08 17.69
CA HIS A 374 2.27 -13.27 18.38
C HIS A 374 2.01 -13.02 19.86
N LYS A 375 2.83 -12.17 20.50
CA LYS A 375 2.60 -11.75 21.89
C LYS A 375 1.27 -11.00 22.07
N ILE A 376 0.85 -10.22 21.08
CA ILE A 376 -0.45 -9.52 21.09
C ILE A 376 -1.59 -10.55 21.17
N ILE A 377 -1.57 -11.53 20.27
CA ILE A 377 -2.62 -12.55 20.20
C ILE A 377 -2.64 -13.42 21.46
N TRP A 378 -1.50 -13.84 22.00
CA TRP A 378 -1.52 -14.55 23.29
C TRP A 378 -2.02 -13.68 24.44
N SER A 379 -1.61 -12.42 24.51
CA SER A 379 -2.10 -11.50 25.56
C SER A 379 -3.62 -11.33 25.48
N TYR A 380 -4.16 -11.30 24.26
CA TYR A 380 -5.59 -11.28 24.01
C TYR A 380 -6.26 -12.58 24.46
N GLN A 381 -5.76 -13.73 24.00
CA GLN A 381 -6.30 -15.06 24.32
C GLN A 381 -6.23 -15.38 25.82
N GLU A 382 -5.16 -15.00 26.53
CA GLU A 382 -5.05 -15.16 27.98
C GLU A 382 -6.15 -14.41 28.74
N LYS A 383 -6.57 -13.26 28.23
CA LYS A 383 -7.59 -12.40 28.84
C LYS A 383 -9.01 -12.82 28.45
N ASN A 384 -9.22 -13.19 27.19
CA ASN A 384 -10.54 -13.34 26.59
C ASN A 384 -10.91 -14.80 26.25
N GLY A 385 -9.95 -15.74 26.31
CA GLY A 385 -10.12 -17.16 25.99
C GLY A 385 -10.01 -17.50 24.50
N GLU A 386 -10.29 -16.54 23.62
CA GLU A 386 -10.13 -16.63 22.16
C GLU A 386 -9.65 -15.30 21.58
N ASP A 387 -9.11 -15.32 20.36
CA ASP A 387 -8.74 -14.13 19.57
C ASP A 387 -9.94 -13.31 19.07
N TYR A 388 -9.71 -12.04 18.74
CA TYR A 388 -10.72 -11.23 18.07
C TYR A 388 -10.74 -11.53 16.56
N ARG A 389 -11.93 -11.74 15.99
CA ARG A 389 -12.10 -11.94 14.54
C ARG A 389 -13.41 -11.34 14.06
N TYR A 390 -13.39 -10.88 12.82
CA TYR A 390 -14.55 -10.65 11.99
C TYR A 390 -14.48 -11.54 10.75
N GLN A 391 -15.34 -12.56 10.66
CA GLN A 391 -15.37 -13.49 9.54
C GLN A 391 -16.81 -13.89 9.20
N THR A 392 -17.15 -13.91 7.91
CA THR A 392 -18.47 -14.23 7.38
C THR A 392 -18.69 -15.74 7.24
N LYS A 393 -17.61 -16.53 7.16
CA LYS A 393 -17.61 -17.99 7.01
C LYS A 393 -16.41 -18.59 7.77
N LYS A 394 -16.46 -19.90 8.06
CA LYS A 394 -15.34 -20.65 8.69
C LYS A 394 -14.01 -20.38 7.96
N HIS A 395 -12.92 -20.17 8.70
CA HIS A 395 -11.58 -19.93 8.16
C HIS A 395 -11.23 -20.89 6.98
N PRO A 396 -10.75 -20.39 5.82
CA PRO A 396 -10.50 -21.22 4.64
C PRO A 396 -9.29 -22.16 4.79
N VAL A 397 -8.38 -21.85 5.72
CA VAL A 397 -7.20 -22.65 6.07
C VAL A 397 -7.43 -23.34 7.42
N PRO A 398 -7.55 -24.68 7.48
CA PRO A 398 -7.84 -25.40 8.72
C PRO A 398 -6.84 -25.13 9.86
N ALA A 399 -5.55 -25.01 9.53
CA ALA A 399 -4.48 -24.77 10.50
C ALA A 399 -4.55 -23.39 11.20
N LEU A 400 -5.38 -22.48 10.70
CA LEU A 400 -5.61 -21.14 11.26
C LEU A 400 -7.02 -20.98 11.84
N ALA A 401 -7.81 -22.07 11.90
CA ALA A 401 -9.20 -22.02 12.36
C ALA A 401 -9.34 -22.05 13.89
N ASP A 402 -8.31 -22.48 14.62
CA ASP A 402 -8.31 -22.44 16.09
C ASP A 402 -8.20 -20.99 16.55
N ARG A 403 -9.11 -20.57 17.43
CA ARG A 403 -9.16 -19.22 18.00
C ARG A 403 -8.48 -19.11 19.35
N THR A 404 -8.19 -20.26 19.97
CA THR A 404 -7.60 -20.39 21.30
C THR A 404 -6.08 -20.59 21.28
N ALA A 405 -5.53 -20.85 20.09
CA ALA A 405 -4.11 -21.04 19.86
C ALA A 405 -3.66 -20.34 18.57
N ASP A 406 -2.71 -19.41 18.70
CA ASP A 406 -2.09 -18.74 17.56
C ASP A 406 -1.11 -19.66 16.81
N ASN A 407 -1.17 -19.67 15.48
CA ASN A 407 -0.30 -20.50 14.64
C ASN A 407 1.01 -19.76 14.36
N THR A 408 2.15 -20.39 14.66
CA THR A 408 3.48 -19.79 14.51
C THR A 408 4.40 -20.59 13.56
N GLN A 409 3.82 -21.56 12.85
CA GLN A 409 4.55 -22.55 12.06
C GLN A 409 4.19 -22.53 10.56
N LEU A 410 2.93 -22.23 10.21
CA LEU A 410 2.46 -22.23 8.83
C LEU A 410 3.26 -21.24 7.96
N GLY A 411 3.69 -21.67 6.77
CA GLY A 411 4.53 -20.85 5.88
C GLY A 411 5.96 -20.61 6.36
N ARG A 412 6.35 -21.19 7.51
CA ARG A 412 7.68 -21.03 8.14
C ARG A 412 8.43 -22.34 8.30
N MET A 413 7.74 -23.41 8.68
CA MET A 413 8.33 -24.71 8.97
C MET A 413 7.98 -25.74 7.88
N PRO A 414 8.96 -26.45 7.29
CA PRO A 414 8.73 -27.48 6.26
C PRO A 414 7.77 -28.61 6.68
N GLU A 415 7.67 -28.89 7.98
CA GLU A 415 6.89 -30.02 8.51
C GLU A 415 5.38 -29.73 8.64
N THR A 416 4.94 -28.50 8.43
CA THR A 416 3.52 -28.11 8.59
C THR A 416 2.60 -28.57 7.45
N ALA A 417 3.14 -28.97 6.30
CA ALA A 417 2.39 -29.37 5.11
C ALA A 417 1.67 -30.75 5.22
N LYS A 418 1.61 -31.37 6.41
CA LYS A 418 1.15 -32.76 6.58
C LYS A 418 -0.01 -33.00 7.54
N ASN A 419 -0.58 -31.98 8.20
CA ASN A 419 -1.69 -32.16 9.15
C ASN A 419 -2.90 -31.29 8.85
#